data_AF-A0A7J9VS15-F1
#
_entry.id   AF-A0A7J9VS15-F1
#
_cell.length_a   1.000
_cell.length_b   1.000
_cell.length_c   1.000
_cell.angle_alpha   90.00
_cell.angle_beta   90.00
_cell.angle_gamma   90.00
#
_symmetry.space_group_name_H-M   'P 1'
#
loop_
_entity.id
_entity.type
_entity.pdbx_description
1 polymer ?
#
loop_
_entity_poly.entity_id
_entity_poly.type
_entity_poly.pdbx_seq_one_letter_code
_entity_poly.pdbx_strand_id
1 'polypeptide(L)'
;MGAVPSGLARENAGEAEPAVTRPASRVRELVSERSAYAKTFELSDGRREVEVSTGPVHYREASGRWREIDTTVEPTDVPGFGFGAVNGGFSALFGDRSDRLMRVELGQ
;
A
#
# COMPACT_ATOMS: atom_id res chain seq x y z
N MET A 1 -63.06 -17.73 -41.65
CA MET A 1 -61.66 -18.16 -41.42
C MET A 1 -60.74 -17.02 -41.80
N GLY A 2 -59.87 -16.43 -40.98
CA GLY A 2 -59.47 -16.66 -39.59
C GLY A 2 -58.54 -15.50 -39.18
N ALA A 3 -58.66 -15.10 -37.91
CA ALA A 3 -57.83 -14.24 -37.06
C ALA A 3 -56.73 -13.35 -37.69
N VAL A 4 -56.87 -12.04 -37.48
CA VAL A 4 -55.72 -11.15 -37.20
C VAL A 4 -55.31 -11.36 -35.74
N PRO A 5 -54.03 -11.61 -35.42
CA PRO A 5 -53.53 -11.38 -34.08
C PRO A 5 -52.96 -9.97 -33.99
N SER A 6 -53.55 -9.22 -33.08
CA SER A 6 -53.05 -7.98 -32.50
C SER A 6 -51.75 -8.21 -31.74
N GLY A 7 -50.87 -7.21 -31.78
CA GLY A 7 -49.98 -6.88 -30.66
C GLY A 7 -48.62 -7.55 -30.66
N LEU A 8 -47.61 -6.84 -31.15
CA LEU A 8 -46.32 -6.80 -30.48
C LEU A 8 -45.95 -5.34 -30.30
N ALA A 9 -46.15 -4.88 -29.06
CA ALA A 9 -45.59 -3.64 -28.57
C ALA A 9 -44.11 -3.61 -28.92
N ARG A 10 -43.63 -2.49 -29.47
CA ARG A 10 -42.20 -2.19 -29.52
C ARG A 10 -41.75 -2.09 -28.07
N GLU A 11 -41.18 -3.17 -27.54
CA GLU A 11 -40.37 -3.10 -26.34
C GLU A 11 -39.22 -2.14 -26.69
N ASN A 12 -39.29 -0.93 -26.15
CA ASN A 12 -38.15 -0.04 -26.13
C ASN A 12 -37.04 -0.83 -25.46
N ALA A 13 -36.06 -1.29 -26.24
CA ALA A 13 -34.77 -1.68 -25.73
C ALA A 13 -34.25 -0.44 -25.00
N GLY A 14 -34.45 -0.41 -23.68
CA GLY A 14 -33.85 0.58 -22.83
C GLY A 14 -32.36 0.45 -23.05
N GLU A 15 -31.78 1.43 -23.71
CA GLU A 15 -30.35 1.63 -23.71
C GLU A 15 -29.96 1.69 -22.23
N ALA A 16 -29.35 0.62 -21.74
CA ALA A 16 -28.91 0.56 -20.36
C ALA A 16 -27.89 1.68 -20.20
N GLU A 17 -28.29 2.78 -19.57
CA GLU A 17 -27.36 3.83 -19.18
C GLU A 17 -26.19 3.15 -18.47
N PRO A 18 -24.94 3.51 -18.79
CA PRO A 18 -23.80 2.88 -18.16
C PRO A 18 -23.96 3.06 -16.65
N ALA A 19 -24.19 1.95 -15.95
CA ALA A 19 -24.31 1.97 -14.50
C ALA A 19 -23.06 2.68 -13.99
N VAL A 20 -23.26 3.82 -13.30
CA VAL A 20 -22.16 4.54 -12.66
C VAL A 20 -21.60 3.59 -11.60
N THR A 21 -20.62 2.78 -11.99
CA THR A 21 -19.92 1.91 -11.06
C THR A 21 -19.14 2.84 -10.16
N ARG A 22 -19.62 3.00 -8.92
CA ARG A 22 -18.84 3.68 -7.88
C ARG A 22 -17.45 3.05 -7.87
N PRO A 23 -16.36 3.84 -7.83
CA PRO A 23 -15.02 3.29 -7.76
C PRO A 23 -14.93 2.36 -6.54
N ALA A 24 -14.38 1.17 -6.74
CA ALA A 24 -14.23 0.21 -5.65
C ALA A 24 -13.24 0.76 -4.61
N SER A 25 -13.55 0.55 -3.34
CA SER A 25 -12.71 1.01 -2.24
C SER A 25 -11.72 -0.08 -1.81
N ARG A 26 -10.57 0.33 -1.28
CA ARG A 26 -9.61 -0.59 -0.65
C ARG A 26 -10.25 -1.22 0.60
N VAL A 27 -10.21 -2.55 0.69
CA VAL A 27 -10.73 -3.33 1.82
C VAL A 27 -9.61 -3.74 2.77
N ARG A 28 -8.52 -4.28 2.22
CA ARG A 28 -7.33 -4.68 2.99
C ARG A 28 -6.08 -4.67 2.13
N GLU A 29 -4.93 -4.53 2.77
CA GLU A 29 -3.64 -4.80 2.16
C GLU A 29 -3.35 -6.31 2.17
N LEU A 30 -2.85 -6.84 1.05
CA LEU A 30 -2.30 -8.19 0.93
C LEU A 30 -0.83 -8.19 1.34
N VAL A 31 -0.55 -8.15 2.65
CA VAL A 31 0.81 -8.02 3.22
C VAL A 31 1.78 -9.10 2.73
N SER A 32 1.28 -10.30 2.40
CA SER A 32 2.06 -11.39 1.81
C SER A 32 2.60 -11.08 0.41
N GLU A 33 2.01 -10.13 -0.30
CA GLU A 33 2.40 -9.69 -1.65
C GLU A 33 3.28 -8.43 -1.62
N ARG A 34 3.73 -7.99 -0.44
CA ARG A 34 4.70 -6.89 -0.33
C ARG A 34 5.98 -7.22 -1.09
N SER A 35 6.52 -6.20 -1.74
CA SER A 35 7.87 -6.20 -2.30
C SER A 35 8.59 -4.93 -1.88
N ALA A 36 9.88 -4.79 -2.21
CA ALA A 36 10.59 -3.55 -1.97
C ALA A 36 9.87 -2.32 -2.57
N TYR A 37 9.17 -2.46 -3.70
CA TYR A 37 8.66 -1.33 -4.49
C TYR A 37 7.13 -1.22 -4.56
N ALA A 38 6.39 -2.15 -3.94
CA ALA A 38 4.95 -2.21 -4.12
C ALA A 38 4.15 -2.69 -2.91
N LYS A 39 2.91 -2.20 -2.82
CA LYS A 39 1.82 -2.68 -1.96
C LYS A 39 0.67 -3.16 -2.83
N THR A 40 0.05 -4.27 -2.44
CA THR A 40 -1.14 -4.79 -3.13
C THR A 40 -2.33 -4.72 -2.19
N PHE A 41 -3.46 -4.24 -2.71
CA PHE A 41 -4.71 -4.11 -1.97
C PHE A 41 -5.81 -4.91 -2.65
N GLU A 42 -6.69 -5.49 -1.84
CA GLU A 42 -7.96 -6.06 -2.30
C GLU A 42 -9.03 -4.97 -2.29
N LEU A 43 -9.79 -4.87 -3.39
CA LEU A 43 -10.86 -3.91 -3.55
C LEU A 43 -12.24 -4.53 -3.25
N SER A 44 -13.22 -3.69 -2.96
CA SER A 44 -14.58 -4.11 -2.57
C SER A 44 -15.34 -4.91 -3.63
N ASP A 45 -14.87 -4.90 -4.88
CA ASP A 45 -15.44 -5.64 -6.01
C ASP A 45 -14.62 -6.89 -6.41
N GLY A 46 -13.65 -7.28 -5.57
CA GLY A 46 -12.78 -8.44 -5.78
C GLY A 46 -11.57 -8.19 -6.69
N ARG A 47 -11.44 -6.99 -7.28
CA ARG A 47 -10.22 -6.60 -8.00
C ARG A 47 -9.05 -6.39 -7.04
N ARG A 48 -7.84 -6.32 -7.60
CA ARG A 48 -6.63 -5.94 -6.90
C ARG A 48 -6.10 -4.61 -7.43
N GLU A 49 -5.62 -3.77 -6.51
CA GLU A 49 -4.88 -2.55 -6.82
C GLU A 49 -3.44 -2.72 -6.38
N VAL A 50 -2.49 -2.41 -7.27
CA VAL A 50 -1.06 -2.42 -6.96
C VAL A 50 -0.56 -0.99 -6.97
N GLU A 51 -0.11 -0.52 -5.83
CA GLU A 51 0.57 0.75 -5.69
C GLU A 51 2.07 0.51 -5.86
N VAL A 52 2.68 1.15 -6.87
CA VAL A 52 4.08 0.99 -7.24
C VAL A 52 4.82 2.31 -7.01
N SER A 53 5.98 2.23 -6.38
CA SER A 53 6.86 3.38 -6.13
C SER A 53 8.12 3.32 -7.01
N THR A 54 8.68 4.49 -7.33
CA THR A 54 9.96 4.62 -8.03
C THR A 54 11.15 4.26 -7.14
N GLY A 55 10.97 4.30 -5.82
CA GLY A 55 11.98 3.91 -4.82
C GLY A 55 11.45 2.81 -3.88
N PRO A 56 12.35 2.15 -3.12
CA PRO A 56 11.92 1.18 -2.13
C PRO A 56 11.04 1.85 -1.05
N VAL A 57 9.93 1.19 -0.71
CA VAL A 57 9.00 1.56 0.38
C VAL A 57 8.95 0.49 1.47
N HIS A 58 9.53 -0.68 1.21
CA HIS A 58 9.73 -1.72 2.20
C HIS A 58 11.19 -2.20 2.22
N TYR A 59 11.64 -2.64 3.38
CA TYR A 59 12.88 -3.41 3.55
C TYR A 59 12.57 -4.80 4.08
N ARG A 60 13.48 -5.74 3.85
CA ARG A 60 13.36 -7.11 4.35
C ARG A 60 14.19 -7.23 5.62
N GLU A 61 13.53 -7.50 6.75
CA GLU A 61 14.22 -7.73 8.03
C GLU A 61 14.89 -9.12 8.04
N ALA A 62 15.78 -9.37 9.01
CA ALA A 62 16.49 -10.65 9.14
C ALA A 62 15.58 -11.90 9.18
N SER A 63 14.33 -11.77 9.68
CA SER A 63 13.35 -12.87 9.68
C SER A 63 12.82 -13.22 8.28
N GLY A 64 13.09 -12.38 7.29
CA GLY A 64 12.56 -12.49 5.93
C GLY A 64 11.23 -11.75 5.70
N ARG A 65 10.66 -11.09 6.71
CA ARG A 65 9.42 -10.31 6.61
C ARG A 65 9.66 -8.93 5.99
N TRP A 66 8.70 -8.46 5.19
CA TRP A 66 8.71 -7.10 4.67
C TRP A 66 8.16 -6.11 5.70
N ARG A 67 8.95 -5.08 6.00
CA ARG A 67 8.60 -3.95 6.88
C ARG A 67 8.56 -2.69 6.05
N GLU A 68 7.63 -1.81 6.37
CA GLU A 68 7.57 -0.48 5.76
C GLU A 68 8.75 0.35 6.21
N ILE A 69 9.32 1.12 5.27
CA ILE A 69 10.37 2.07 5.58
C ILE A 69 9.73 3.24 6.31
N ASP A 70 10.17 3.45 7.55
CA ASP A 70 9.81 4.60 8.35
C ASP A 70 11.07 5.40 8.65
N THR A 71 11.08 6.64 8.13
CA THR A 71 12.20 7.58 8.25
C THR A 71 12.02 8.56 9.39
N THR A 72 11.04 8.34 10.27
CA THR A 72 10.81 9.18 11.44
C THR A 72 12.03 9.13 12.35
N VAL A 73 12.47 10.31 12.80
CA VAL A 73 13.53 10.45 13.81
C VAL A 73 12.85 10.59 15.16
N GLU A 74 13.13 9.65 16.06
CA GLU A 74 12.51 9.57 17.38
C GLU A 74 13.58 9.58 18.48
N PRO A 75 13.23 9.97 19.73
CA PRO A 75 14.12 9.79 20.86
C PRO A 75 14.57 8.33 21.01
N THR A 76 15.79 8.12 21.50
CA THR A 76 16.34 6.77 21.68
C THR A 76 17.01 6.60 23.04
N ASP A 77 16.99 5.36 23.55
CA ASP A 77 17.68 4.99 24.79
C ASP A 77 19.11 4.50 24.56
N VAL A 78 19.62 4.54 23.32
CA VAL A 78 20.98 4.10 23.02
C VAL A 78 21.99 5.06 23.68
N PRO A 79 22.89 4.57 24.55
CA PRO A 79 23.79 5.44 25.30
C PRO A 79 24.63 6.38 24.41
N GLY A 80 24.52 7.68 24.69
CA GLY A 80 25.22 8.75 23.97
C GLY A 80 24.64 9.09 22.60
N PHE A 81 23.38 8.72 22.37
CA PHE A 81 22.57 9.18 21.25
C PHE A 81 21.24 9.70 21.79
N GLY A 82 20.84 10.88 21.35
CA GLY A 82 19.56 11.49 21.76
C GLY A 82 18.40 11.07 20.85
N PHE A 83 18.70 10.76 19.59
CA PHE A 83 17.70 10.43 18.57
C PHE A 83 18.18 9.32 17.64
N GLY A 84 17.22 8.66 16.99
CA GLY A 84 17.51 7.68 15.96
C GLY A 84 16.39 7.50 14.93
N ALA A 85 16.76 6.96 13.78
CA ALA A 85 15.87 6.41 12.77
C ALA A 85 16.31 4.96 12.50
N VAL A 86 15.49 3.98 12.90
CA VAL A 86 15.89 2.56 12.94
C VAL A 86 15.02 1.63 12.08
N ASN A 87 13.94 2.16 11.51
CA ASN A 87 12.96 1.40 10.73
C ASN A 87 13.17 1.55 9.21
N GLY A 88 14.42 1.67 8.74
CA GLY A 88 14.74 1.95 7.33
C GLY A 88 15.56 0.88 6.61
N GLY A 89 15.80 -0.28 7.22
CA GLY A 89 16.78 -1.27 6.74
C GLY A 89 18.23 -0.92 7.08
N PHE A 90 18.45 0.23 7.70
CA PHE A 90 19.65 0.65 8.40
C PHE A 90 19.23 1.39 9.67
N SER A 91 20.15 1.51 10.62
CA SER A 91 20.00 2.41 11.76
C SER A 91 20.84 3.66 11.53
N ALA A 92 20.27 4.82 11.81
CA ALA A 92 20.98 6.08 11.94
C ALA A 92 20.74 6.62 13.34
N LEU A 93 21.79 6.80 14.11
CA LEU A 93 21.73 7.35 15.47
C LEU A 93 22.47 8.68 15.52
N PHE A 94 21.85 9.66 16.15
CA PHE A 94 22.35 11.03 16.24
C PHE A 94 22.81 11.32 17.67
N GLY A 95 24.10 11.62 17.81
CA GLY A 95 24.72 11.74 19.11
C GLY A 95 24.38 13.04 19.82
N ASP A 96 24.52 13.01 21.13
CA ASP A 96 24.21 14.12 22.04
C ASP A 96 25.41 15.07 22.29
N ARG A 97 26.56 14.76 21.69
CA ARG A 97 27.82 15.51 21.86
C ARG A 97 28.54 15.73 20.54
N SER A 98 29.28 16.83 20.42
CA SER A 98 29.98 17.20 19.19
C SER A 98 31.15 16.28 18.80
N ASP A 99 31.68 15.50 19.75
CA ASP A 99 32.70 14.47 19.52
C ASP A 99 32.09 13.12 19.08
N ARG A 100 30.76 13.03 18.99
CA ARG A 100 30.00 11.85 18.60
C ARG A 100 28.76 12.29 17.84
N LEU A 101 28.90 12.53 16.53
CA LEU A 101 27.80 13.12 15.75
C LEU A 101 26.80 12.08 15.26
N MET A 102 27.27 11.00 14.63
CA MET A 102 26.39 10.03 13.99
C MET A 102 26.99 8.64 14.00
N ARG A 103 26.13 7.62 14.11
CA ARG A 103 26.46 6.23 13.81
C ARG A 103 25.46 5.69 12.79
N VAL A 104 25.97 4.99 11.77
CA VAL A 104 25.16 4.31 10.75
C VAL A 104 25.52 2.83 10.77
N GLU A 105 24.52 1.96 10.86
CA GLU A 105 24.72 0.50 10.85
C GLU A 105 23.77 -0.15 9.84
N LEU A 106 24.28 -1.13 9.10
CA LEU A 106 23.50 -1.94 8.17
C LEU A 106 23.06 -3.23 8.86
N GLY A 107 21.81 -3.65 8.62
CA GLY A 107 21.29 -4.92 9.12
C GLY A 107 20.57 -4.80 10.46
N GLN A 108 19.31 -5.24 10.47
CA GLN A 108 18.47 -5.51 11.63
C GLN A 108 17.80 -6.88 11.45
#